data_AF-A0AAN6VKS6-F1
#
_entry.id   AF-A0AAN6VKS6-F1
#
_cell.length_a   1.000
_cell.length_b   1.000
_cell.length_c   1.000
_cell.angle_alpha   90.00
_cell.angle_beta   90.00
_cell.angle_gamma   90.00
#
_symmetry.space_group_name_H-M   'P 1'
#
loop_
_entity.id
_entity.type
_entity.pdbx_description
1 polymer ?
#
loop_
_entity_poly.entity_id
_entity_poly.type
_entity_poly.pdbx_seq_one_letter_code
_entity_poly.pdbx_strand_id
1 'polypeptide(L)'
;MAAMSLLLSLLCLFTSVLANTEKTIFLGPDPVTLPLTHPTLSDLRLHTLTHTNGTLRTQLNAQFPSSEHPHGPATWLILDNLTPKQRYEVRVCWPATQPTEFSLSTFSLSTVWDTPELIASLHAYTTSRRHPHDDAAPVPPKGSGDSSEREASILLLRILAAADYFTTDASLMSNVPPVDVDVILDPFLYNVLPRSIAGTAIYIVGVAIVGFLLAGMIASSLQGLVASSPRQESVKKRQ
;
A
#
# COMPACT_ATOMS: atom_id res chain seq x y z
N MET A 1 17.34 -12.01 -33.15
CA MET A 1 18.22 -12.55 -32.09
C MET A 1 18.71 -11.46 -31.12
N ALA A 2 19.33 -10.36 -31.58
CA ALA A 2 19.82 -9.30 -30.69
C ALA A 2 18.76 -8.68 -29.76
N ALA A 3 17.55 -8.40 -30.26
CA ALA A 3 16.45 -7.85 -29.46
C ALA A 3 15.97 -8.82 -28.35
N MET A 4 16.01 -10.13 -28.62
CA MET A 4 15.62 -11.16 -27.65
C MET A 4 16.69 -11.34 -26.57
N SER A 5 17.97 -11.27 -26.93
CA SER A 5 19.07 -11.23 -25.94
C SER A 5 19.06 -9.95 -25.10
N LEU A 6 18.71 -8.81 -25.67
CA LEU A 6 18.57 -7.55 -24.93
C LEU A 6 17.42 -7.61 -23.92
N LEU A 7 16.27 -8.15 -24.35
CA LEU A 7 15.11 -8.35 -23.47
C LEU A 7 15.42 -9.32 -22.32
N LEU A 8 16.09 -10.45 -22.61
CA LEU A 8 16.52 -11.39 -21.56
C LEU A 8 17.50 -10.74 -20.58
N SER A 9 18.46 -9.97 -21.09
CA SER A 9 19.41 -9.23 -20.24
C SER A 9 18.70 -8.22 -19.34
N LEU A 10 17.71 -7.49 -19.88
CA LEU A 10 16.89 -6.55 -19.12
C LEU A 10 16.07 -7.26 -18.04
N LEU A 11 15.53 -8.45 -18.34
CA LEU A 11 14.79 -9.27 -17.38
C LEU A 11 15.68 -9.77 -16.23
N CYS A 12 16.97 -10.02 -16.49
CA CYS A 12 17.93 -10.40 -15.44
C CYS A 12 18.28 -9.24 -14.49
N LEU A 13 17.95 -7.99 -14.83
CA LEU A 13 18.20 -6.82 -13.97
C LEU A 13 17.09 -6.58 -12.93
N PHE A 14 15.97 -7.31 -13.01
CA PHE A 14 14.92 -7.21 -11.98
C PHE A 14 15.39 -7.83 -10.67
N THR A 15 15.73 -6.99 -9.71
CA THR A 15 16.01 -7.38 -8.33
C THR A 15 14.82 -7.04 -7.45
N SER A 16 14.55 -7.88 -6.46
CA SER A 16 13.55 -7.57 -5.43
C SER A 16 14.07 -6.42 -4.59
N VAL A 17 13.41 -5.26 -4.66
CA VAL A 17 13.68 -4.14 -3.76
C VAL A 17 12.82 -4.33 -2.51
N LEU A 18 13.48 -4.53 -1.38
CA LEU A 18 12.82 -4.43 -0.07
C LEU A 18 12.69 -2.95 0.27
N ALA A 19 11.46 -2.49 0.42
CA ALA A 19 11.15 -1.16 0.92
C ALA A 19 10.46 -1.31 2.27
N ASN A 20 10.46 -0.25 3.08
CA ASN A 20 9.73 -0.19 4.35
C ASN A 20 8.24 0.00 4.08
N THR A 21 7.66 -1.03 3.45
CA THR A 21 6.25 -1.13 3.14
C THR A 21 5.80 -2.57 3.28
N GLU A 22 4.66 -2.76 3.90
CA GLU A 22 3.97 -4.04 4.02
C GLU A 22 2.61 -3.88 3.35
N LYS A 23 2.16 -4.92 2.65
CA LYS A 23 0.97 -4.79 1.81
C LYS A 23 0.16 -6.07 1.74
N THR A 24 -1.15 -5.88 1.61
CA THR A 24 -2.09 -6.97 1.32
C THR A 24 -2.99 -6.59 0.15
N ILE A 25 -3.39 -7.58 -0.64
CA ILE A 25 -4.23 -7.42 -1.83
C ILE A 25 -5.49 -8.24 -1.65
N PHE A 26 -6.65 -7.65 -1.93
CA PHE A 26 -7.93 -8.31 -1.82
C PHE A 26 -8.89 -7.81 -2.92
N LEU A 27 -10.03 -8.49 -3.04
CA LEU A 27 -11.14 -8.05 -3.87
C LEU A 27 -12.20 -7.39 -2.99
N GLY A 28 -12.83 -6.33 -3.49
CA GLY A 28 -14.01 -5.77 -2.87
C GLY A 28 -15.11 -6.84 -2.76
N PRO A 29 -15.65 -7.10 -1.56
CA PRO A 29 -16.70 -8.10 -1.38
C PRO A 29 -18.01 -7.65 -2.01
N ASP A 30 -18.98 -8.56 -2.12
CA ASP A 30 -20.34 -8.16 -2.45
C ASP A 30 -20.91 -7.26 -1.33
N PRO A 31 -21.77 -6.28 -1.65
CA PRO A 31 -22.33 -5.38 -0.64
C PRO A 31 -23.15 -6.13 0.40
N VAL A 32 -23.05 -5.69 1.64
CA VAL A 32 -23.86 -6.19 2.75
C VAL A 32 -24.81 -5.11 3.23
N THR A 33 -26.01 -5.52 3.66
CA THR A 33 -27.01 -4.65 4.25
C THR A 33 -26.62 -4.35 5.70
N LEU A 34 -26.40 -3.07 6.00
CA LEU A 34 -25.98 -2.59 7.32
C LEU A 34 -27.15 -1.88 8.00
N PRO A 35 -27.47 -2.22 9.26
CA PRO A 35 -28.46 -1.47 10.01
C PRO A 35 -27.94 -0.06 10.29
N LEU A 36 -28.78 0.94 10.05
CA LEU A 36 -28.53 2.33 10.44
C LEU A 36 -29.05 2.61 11.87
N THR A 37 -29.79 1.68 12.45
CA THR A 37 -30.22 1.68 13.84
C THR A 37 -29.14 1.07 14.72
N HIS A 38 -28.83 1.70 15.86
CA HIS A 38 -27.82 1.21 16.81
C HIS A 38 -28.09 -0.24 17.24
N PRO A 39 -27.03 -1.05 17.49
CA PRO A 39 -25.61 -0.71 17.34
C PRO A 39 -25.14 -0.72 15.88
N THR A 40 -24.38 0.31 15.49
CA THR A 40 -23.83 0.49 14.13
C THR A 40 -22.30 0.34 14.12
N LEU A 41 -21.70 0.13 12.94
CA LEU A 41 -20.24 0.10 12.81
C LEU A 41 -19.56 1.41 13.28
N SER A 42 -20.27 2.54 13.19
CA SER A 42 -19.80 3.83 13.67
C SER A 42 -19.58 3.83 15.19
N ASP A 43 -20.30 2.99 15.94
CA ASP A 43 -20.15 2.87 17.39
C ASP A 43 -18.79 2.26 17.80
N LEU A 44 -18.10 1.58 16.86
CA LEU A 44 -16.74 1.07 17.06
C LEU A 44 -15.68 2.17 17.02
N ARG A 45 -16.01 3.37 16.50
CA ARG A 45 -15.09 4.53 16.38
C ARG A 45 -13.73 4.18 15.72
N LEU A 46 -13.76 3.28 14.74
CA LEU A 46 -12.59 2.94 13.93
C LEU A 46 -12.36 4.01 12.87
N HIS A 47 -11.10 4.23 12.48
CA HIS A 47 -10.84 5.05 11.30
C HIS A 47 -11.29 4.31 10.04
N THR A 48 -11.90 5.04 9.12
CA THR A 48 -12.45 4.50 7.88
C THR A 48 -11.68 5.01 6.67
N LEU A 49 -11.19 4.10 5.84
CA LEU A 49 -10.61 4.38 4.54
C LEU A 49 -11.66 4.09 3.45
N THR A 50 -11.73 4.99 2.47
CA THR A 50 -12.60 4.84 1.29
C THR A 50 -11.80 5.08 0.02
N HIS A 51 -12.38 4.84 -1.15
CA HIS A 51 -11.72 5.17 -2.41
C HIS A 51 -11.37 6.68 -2.55
N THR A 52 -12.18 7.58 -1.99
CA THR A 52 -11.95 9.03 -2.07
C THR A 52 -11.04 9.56 -0.97
N ASN A 53 -11.04 8.90 0.19
CA ASN A 53 -10.15 9.18 1.30
C ASN A 53 -9.36 7.92 1.66
N GLY A 54 -8.49 7.51 0.74
CA GLY A 54 -7.73 6.27 0.81
C GLY A 54 -6.39 6.41 1.53
N THR A 55 -6.11 7.51 2.22
CA THR A 55 -4.82 7.73 2.90
C THR A 55 -5.04 8.20 4.33
N LEU A 56 -4.41 7.50 5.27
CA LEU A 56 -4.43 7.82 6.69
C LEU A 56 -3.00 7.90 7.21
N ARG A 57 -2.59 9.08 7.65
CA ARG A 57 -1.35 9.30 8.41
C ARG A 57 -1.65 9.18 9.89
N THR A 58 -1.01 8.25 10.57
CA THR A 58 -1.28 7.95 11.99
C THR A 58 -0.06 7.35 12.66
N GLN A 59 -0.12 7.22 13.99
CA GLN A 59 0.81 6.41 14.76
C GLN A 59 0.17 5.07 15.13
N LEU A 60 0.93 3.99 14.98
CA LEU A 60 0.52 2.65 15.42
C LEU A 60 1.34 2.24 16.63
N ASN A 61 0.67 1.76 17.67
CA ASN A 61 1.37 1.15 18.80
C ASN A 61 2.09 -0.10 18.32
N ALA A 62 3.35 -0.24 18.68
CA ALA A 62 4.15 -1.42 18.44
C ALA A 62 4.69 -1.94 19.78
N GLN A 63 5.00 -3.22 19.83
CA GLN A 63 5.70 -3.81 20.97
C GLN A 63 6.61 -4.93 20.49
N PHE A 64 7.61 -5.31 21.28
CA PHE A 64 8.42 -6.48 20.95
C PHE A 64 7.57 -7.75 20.95
N PRO A 65 7.83 -8.71 20.04
CA PRO A 65 7.18 -10.01 20.02
C PRO A 65 7.16 -10.67 21.41
N SER A 66 5.99 -11.13 21.83
CA SER A 66 5.80 -11.88 23.07
C SER A 66 4.98 -13.14 22.84
N SER A 67 4.91 -14.03 23.83
CA SER A 67 4.11 -15.26 23.73
C SER A 67 2.62 -14.99 23.50
N GLU A 68 2.11 -13.87 24.04
CA GLU A 68 0.71 -13.47 23.87
C GLU A 68 0.48 -12.73 22.55
N HIS A 69 1.49 -12.00 22.07
CA HIS A 69 1.42 -11.15 20.89
C HIS A 69 2.67 -11.34 20.02
N PRO A 70 2.79 -12.48 19.32
CA PRO A 70 3.99 -12.81 18.54
C PRO A 70 4.25 -11.82 17.40
N HIS A 71 3.21 -11.17 16.88
CA HIS A 71 3.29 -10.17 15.81
C HIS A 71 2.96 -8.74 16.30
N GLY A 72 2.98 -8.52 17.61
CA GLY A 72 2.66 -7.23 18.22
C GLY A 72 1.14 -6.96 18.35
N PRO A 73 0.76 -5.78 18.88
CA PRO A 73 -0.62 -5.41 19.11
C PRO A 73 -1.39 -5.17 17.82
N ALA A 74 -2.70 -5.38 17.87
CA ALA A 74 -3.59 -5.16 16.73
C ALA A 74 -4.13 -3.74 16.68
N THR A 75 -4.10 -3.17 15.47
CA THR A 75 -4.83 -1.97 15.07
C THR A 75 -5.91 -2.35 14.08
N TRP A 76 -7.14 -1.89 14.32
CA TRP A 76 -8.28 -2.12 13.43
C TRP A 76 -8.74 -0.85 12.70
N LEU A 77 -9.10 -1.02 11.44
CA LEU A 77 -9.58 0.02 10.52
C LEU A 77 -10.77 -0.53 9.71
N ILE A 78 -11.62 0.36 9.21
CA ILE A 78 -12.72 0.00 8.29
C ILE A 78 -12.30 0.38 6.86
N LEU A 79 -12.53 -0.53 5.92
CA LEU A 79 -12.45 -0.24 4.49
C LEU A 79 -13.90 -0.19 3.97
N ASP A 80 -14.41 1.01 3.69
CA ASP A 80 -15.81 1.23 3.33
C ASP A 80 -15.95 1.68 1.86
N ASN A 81 -17.14 1.46 1.32
CA ASN A 81 -17.55 1.84 -0.03
C ASN A 81 -16.60 1.30 -1.10
N LEU A 82 -16.22 0.02 -0.97
CA LEU A 82 -15.44 -0.68 -1.97
C LEU A 82 -16.30 -1.02 -3.20
N THR A 83 -15.69 -1.13 -4.37
CA THR A 83 -16.37 -1.62 -5.56
C THR A 83 -16.32 -3.15 -5.54
N PRO A 84 -17.45 -3.87 -5.62
CA PRO A 84 -17.46 -5.32 -5.67
C PRO A 84 -16.59 -5.85 -6.81
N LYS A 85 -15.78 -6.88 -6.54
CA LYS A 85 -14.86 -7.54 -7.47
C LYS A 85 -13.74 -6.66 -8.03
N GLN A 86 -13.63 -5.40 -7.60
CA GLN A 86 -12.46 -4.59 -7.87
C GLN A 86 -11.32 -5.01 -6.94
N ARG A 87 -10.12 -5.10 -7.50
CA ARG A 87 -8.90 -5.40 -6.74
C ARG A 87 -8.39 -4.14 -6.06
N TYR A 88 -8.03 -4.27 -4.80
CA TYR A 88 -7.42 -3.22 -3.99
C TYR A 88 -6.13 -3.74 -3.38
N GLU A 89 -5.20 -2.83 -3.15
CA GLU A 89 -4.03 -3.06 -2.30
C GLU A 89 -4.07 -2.07 -1.15
N VAL A 90 -3.91 -2.56 0.08
CA VAL A 90 -3.62 -1.71 1.22
C VAL A 90 -2.14 -1.81 1.53
N ARG A 91 -1.49 -0.66 1.69
CA ARG A 91 -0.09 -0.52 2.06
C ARG A 91 0.02 0.17 3.41
N VAL A 92 0.94 -0.29 4.24
CA VAL A 92 1.47 0.44 5.39
C VAL A 92 2.89 0.84 5.02
N CYS A 93 3.22 2.12 5.08
CA CYS A 93 4.55 2.65 4.82
C CYS A 93 5.10 3.30 6.09
N TRP A 94 6.37 3.09 6.43
CA TRP A 94 6.98 3.64 7.65
C TRP A 94 8.43 4.12 7.44
N PRO A 95 8.94 5.02 8.31
CA PRO A 95 10.33 5.48 8.27
C PRO A 95 11.34 4.36 8.51
N ALA A 96 12.48 4.41 7.81
CA ALA A 96 13.61 3.49 8.05
C ALA A 96 14.21 3.59 9.45
N THR A 97 13.97 4.71 10.15
CA THR A 97 14.44 4.96 11.51
C THR A 97 13.55 4.32 12.59
N GLN A 98 12.43 3.72 12.22
CA GLN A 98 11.53 2.99 13.12
C GLN A 98 11.33 1.55 12.60
N PRO A 99 12.35 0.66 12.73
CA PRO A 99 12.25 -0.71 12.24
C PRO A 99 11.09 -1.45 12.93
N THR A 100 10.15 -1.94 12.13
CA THR A 100 8.92 -2.58 12.62
C THR A 100 8.47 -3.58 11.58
N GLU A 101 8.19 -4.80 12.04
CA GLU A 101 7.56 -5.83 11.24
C GLU A 101 6.04 -5.63 11.30
N PHE A 102 5.42 -5.50 10.13
CA PHE A 102 3.97 -5.36 10.02
C PHE A 102 3.35 -6.64 9.45
N SER A 103 2.13 -6.94 9.88
CA SER A 103 1.30 -7.98 9.24
C SER A 103 -0.10 -7.46 9.00
N LEU A 104 -0.58 -7.58 7.76
CA LEU A 104 -1.85 -7.03 7.30
C LEU A 104 -2.82 -8.16 6.95
N SER A 105 -4.04 -8.08 7.44
CA SER A 105 -5.11 -9.02 7.09
C SER A 105 -6.44 -8.30 6.94
N THR A 106 -7.22 -8.68 5.93
CA THR A 106 -8.58 -8.18 5.74
C THR A 106 -9.60 -9.28 6.03
N PHE A 107 -10.72 -8.89 6.64
CA PHE A 107 -11.78 -9.79 7.06
C PHE A 107 -13.14 -9.22 6.69
N SER A 108 -14.10 -10.09 6.33
CA SER A 108 -15.50 -9.68 6.25
C SER A 108 -16.06 -9.43 7.64
N LEU A 109 -17.20 -8.73 7.71
CA LEU A 109 -17.92 -8.56 8.96
C LEU A 109 -18.34 -9.93 9.52
N SER A 110 -18.94 -10.82 8.73
CA SER A 110 -19.31 -12.16 9.22
C SER A 110 -18.12 -12.91 9.83
N THR A 111 -16.96 -12.94 9.15
CA THR A 111 -15.77 -13.63 9.66
C THR A 111 -15.29 -13.09 10.99
N VAL A 112 -15.29 -11.76 11.18
CA VAL A 112 -14.89 -11.19 12.47
C VAL A 112 -15.89 -11.56 13.55
N TRP A 113 -17.19 -11.50 13.31
CA TRP A 113 -18.23 -11.80 14.30
C TRP A 113 -18.39 -13.30 14.59
N ASP A 114 -17.97 -14.17 13.68
CA ASP A 114 -18.04 -15.63 13.85
C ASP A 114 -16.76 -16.20 14.50
N THR A 115 -15.67 -15.40 14.57
CA THR A 115 -14.36 -15.85 15.09
C THR A 115 -14.06 -15.20 16.44
N PRO A 116 -14.11 -15.95 17.56
CA PRO A 116 -13.94 -15.39 18.91
C PRO A 116 -12.65 -14.59 19.09
N GLU A 117 -11.55 -15.06 18.51
CA GLU A 117 -10.24 -14.41 18.61
C GLU A 117 -10.21 -13.04 17.91
N LEU A 118 -10.93 -12.90 16.79
CA LEU A 118 -11.01 -11.65 16.04
C LEU A 118 -11.90 -10.62 16.76
N ILE A 119 -13.05 -11.03 17.30
CA ILE A 119 -13.89 -10.15 18.12
C ILE A 119 -13.13 -9.70 19.36
N ALA A 120 -12.46 -10.62 20.06
CA ALA A 120 -11.69 -10.30 21.25
C ALA A 120 -10.59 -9.27 20.95
N SER A 121 -9.87 -9.45 19.83
CA SER A 121 -8.86 -8.50 19.35
C SER A 121 -9.46 -7.13 19.01
N LEU A 122 -10.59 -7.09 18.30
CA LEU A 122 -11.29 -5.86 17.96
C LEU A 122 -11.81 -5.13 19.21
N HIS A 123 -12.39 -5.87 20.15
CA HIS A 123 -12.87 -5.34 21.42
C HIS A 123 -11.72 -4.77 22.27
N ALA A 124 -10.58 -5.48 22.34
CA ALA A 124 -9.40 -5.01 23.05
C ALA A 124 -8.87 -3.68 22.48
N TYR A 125 -8.79 -3.57 21.15
CA TYR A 125 -8.37 -2.34 20.47
C TYR A 125 -9.35 -1.17 20.65
N THR A 126 -10.66 -1.42 20.51
CA THR A 126 -11.68 -0.37 20.70
C THR A 126 -11.75 0.10 22.16
N THR A 127 -11.53 -0.80 23.12
CA THR A 127 -11.51 -0.46 24.55
C THR A 127 -10.25 0.33 24.93
N SER A 128 -9.08 -0.06 24.44
CA SER A 128 -7.82 0.65 24.74
C SER A 128 -7.80 2.09 24.21
N ARG A 129 -8.56 2.36 23.16
CA ARG A 129 -8.72 3.71 22.57
C ARG A 129 -9.75 4.58 23.31
N ARG A 130 -10.63 4.02 24.16
CA ARG A 130 -11.61 4.83 24.90
C ARG A 130 -10.88 5.68 25.94
N HIS A 131 -10.58 6.92 25.56
CA HIS A 131 -10.04 7.92 26.46
C HIS A 131 -11.15 8.34 27.46
N PRO A 132 -10.86 8.52 28.76
CA PRO A 132 -11.85 8.92 29.77
C PRO A 132 -12.49 10.30 29.56
N HIS A 133 -12.05 11.09 28.56
CA HIS A 133 -12.44 12.49 28.38
C HIS A 133 -13.29 12.75 27.11
N ASP A 134 -13.56 11.73 26.29
CA ASP A 134 -14.36 11.84 25.05
C ASP A 134 -15.85 11.49 25.24
N ASP A 135 -16.42 11.94 26.37
CA ASP A 135 -17.88 11.99 26.62
C ASP A 135 -18.53 13.22 25.97
N ALA A 136 -17.99 13.68 24.83
CA ALA A 136 -18.75 14.54 23.94
C ALA A 136 -19.80 13.67 23.25
N ALA A 137 -21.06 13.83 23.65
CA ALA A 137 -22.21 13.15 23.08
C ALA A 137 -22.17 13.20 21.54
N PRO A 138 -22.54 12.10 20.84
CA PRO A 138 -22.58 12.09 19.39
C PRO A 138 -23.54 13.19 18.91
N VAL A 139 -23.05 14.14 18.12
CA VAL A 139 -23.93 15.04 17.36
C VAL A 139 -24.57 14.16 16.26
N PRO A 140 -25.90 13.94 16.28
CA PRO A 140 -26.52 13.14 15.24
C PRO A 140 -26.38 13.87 13.89
N PRO A 141 -26.04 13.17 12.81
CA PRO A 141 -26.05 13.77 11.48
C PRO A 141 -27.48 14.23 11.16
N LYS A 142 -27.67 15.53 10.95
CA LYS A 142 -28.89 16.08 10.38
C LYS A 142 -28.91 15.80 8.87
N GLY A 143 -29.80 14.89 8.44
CA GLY A 143 -30.15 14.66 7.03
C GLY A 143 -30.81 13.29 6.88
N SER A 144 -32.14 13.21 6.94
CA SER A 144 -33.07 13.24 5.78
C SER A 144 -33.09 11.93 4.98
N GLY A 145 -34.15 11.12 5.18
CA GLY A 145 -34.50 10.02 4.27
C GLY A 145 -34.77 8.70 5.00
N ASP A 146 -35.92 8.12 4.70
CA ASP A 146 -36.61 6.99 5.34
C ASP A 146 -35.99 5.61 5.03
N SER A 147 -34.67 5.45 5.18
CA SER A 147 -34.00 4.15 4.97
C SER A 147 -33.33 3.71 6.26
N SER A 148 -33.81 2.62 6.87
CA SER A 148 -33.25 2.00 8.07
C SER A 148 -31.96 1.19 7.82
N GLU A 149 -31.58 1.05 6.55
CA GLU A 149 -30.52 0.15 6.11
C GLU A 149 -29.65 0.80 5.01
N ARG A 150 -28.35 0.49 5.01
CA ARG A 150 -27.37 0.91 4.00
C ARG A 150 -26.70 -0.31 3.38
N GLU A 151 -26.77 -0.47 2.07
CA GLU A 151 -25.93 -1.44 1.37
C GLU A 151 -24.53 -0.86 1.12
N ALA A 152 -23.49 -1.54 1.59
CA ALA A 152 -22.11 -1.15 1.34
C ALA A 152 -21.20 -2.38 1.27
N SER A 153 -20.20 -2.32 0.40
CA SER A 153 -19.10 -3.29 0.36
C SER A 153 -18.04 -2.88 1.37
N ILE A 154 -17.89 -3.67 2.43
CA ILE A 154 -17.05 -3.34 3.59
C ILE A 154 -16.13 -4.50 3.95
N LEU A 155 -14.90 -4.17 4.36
CA LEU A 155 -13.98 -5.07 5.05
C LEU A 155 -13.45 -4.42 6.32
N LEU A 156 -13.09 -5.23 7.29
CA LEU A 156 -12.26 -4.83 8.43
C LEU A 156 -10.80 -5.15 8.12
N LEU A 157 -9.92 -4.19 8.33
CA LEU A 157 -8.48 -4.34 8.20
C LEU A 157 -7.86 -4.44 9.59
N ARG A 158 -7.06 -5.49 9.80
CA ARG A 158 -6.20 -5.67 10.97
C ARG A 158 -4.75 -5.44 10.56
N ILE A 159 -4.07 -4.58 11.30
CA ILE A 159 -2.63 -4.34 11.20
C ILE A 159 -2.00 -4.77 12.53
N LEU A 160 -1.06 -5.70 12.48
CA LEU A 160 -0.22 -6.09 13.61
C LEU A 160 1.15 -5.40 13.44
N ALA A 161 1.71 -4.86 14.52
CA ALA A 161 2.96 -4.11 14.48
C ALA A 161 3.94 -4.60 15.58
N ALA A 162 4.97 -5.32 15.19
CA ALA A 162 6.03 -5.79 16.08
C ALA A 162 7.30 -4.97 15.91
N ALA A 163 7.89 -4.49 17.01
CA ALA A 163 9.19 -3.85 16.94
C ALA A 163 10.26 -4.86 16.47
N ASP A 164 11.04 -4.47 15.46
CA ASP A 164 12.07 -5.33 14.85
C ASP A 164 13.45 -4.64 14.91
N TYR A 165 13.94 -4.42 16.13
CA TYR A 165 15.27 -3.87 16.36
C TYR A 165 15.85 -4.35 17.70
N PHE A 166 17.17 -4.24 17.83
CA PHE A 166 17.86 -4.38 19.10
C PHE A 166 18.76 -3.17 19.31
N THR A 167 18.71 -2.58 20.50
CA THR A 167 19.53 -1.42 20.87
C THR A 167 20.09 -1.57 22.27
N THR A 168 21.19 -0.86 22.56
CA THR A 168 21.77 -0.78 23.91
C THR A 168 21.01 0.19 24.81
N ASP A 169 20.11 1.00 24.24
CA ASP A 169 19.22 1.87 25.01
C ASP A 169 18.14 1.03 25.71
N ALA A 170 18.32 0.83 27.01
CA ALA A 170 17.39 0.06 27.84
C ALA A 170 15.97 0.64 27.84
N SER A 171 15.82 1.97 27.68
CA SER A 171 14.50 2.59 27.66
C SER A 171 13.72 2.19 26.42
N LEU A 172 14.36 2.22 25.24
CA LEU A 172 13.79 1.79 23.97
C LEU A 172 13.55 0.28 23.87
N MET A 173 14.33 -0.52 24.62
CA MET A 173 14.11 -1.97 24.73
C MET A 173 12.94 -2.31 25.68
N SER A 174 12.64 -1.44 26.65
CA SER A 174 11.52 -1.63 27.60
C SER A 174 10.19 -1.03 27.13
N ASN A 175 10.24 0.11 26.42
CA ASN A 175 9.08 0.89 26.01
C ASN A 175 9.26 1.26 24.54
N VAL A 176 8.58 0.52 23.67
CA VAL A 176 8.59 0.78 22.23
C VAL A 176 7.73 2.01 21.94
N PRO A 177 8.27 3.06 21.28
CA PRO A 177 7.46 4.19 20.87
C PRO A 177 6.50 3.80 19.74
N PRO A 178 5.33 4.46 19.62
CA PRO A 178 4.47 4.30 18.46
C PRO A 178 5.20 4.64 17.15
N VAL A 179 4.86 3.93 16.08
CA VAL A 179 5.49 4.02 14.77
C VAL A 179 4.65 4.93 13.88
N ASP A 180 5.29 5.92 13.25
CA ASP A 180 4.62 6.79 12.30
C ASP A 180 4.39 6.03 10.99
N VAL A 181 3.14 5.97 10.55
CA VAL A 181 2.78 5.25 9.32
C VAL A 181 1.86 6.05 8.41
N ASP A 182 1.99 5.77 7.12
CA ASP A 182 0.99 6.10 6.11
C ASP A 182 0.29 4.81 5.68
N VAL A 183 -1.00 4.69 6.00
CA VAL A 183 -1.88 3.61 5.53
C VAL A 183 -2.59 4.07 4.27
N ILE A 184 -2.40 3.34 3.17
CA ILE A 184 -2.91 3.72 1.84
C ILE A 184 -3.75 2.59 1.25
N LEU A 185 -5.03 2.85 0.97
CA LEU A 185 -5.92 2.01 0.18
C LEU A 185 -5.88 2.45 -1.29
N ASP A 186 -5.30 1.62 -2.14
CA ASP A 186 -5.09 1.90 -3.57
C ASP A 186 -5.94 0.95 -4.45
N PRO A 187 -6.91 1.47 -5.22
CA PRO A 187 -7.66 0.68 -6.18
C PRO A 187 -6.81 0.28 -7.39
N PHE A 188 -7.03 -0.91 -7.95
CA PHE A 188 -6.41 -1.29 -9.21
C PHE A 188 -7.17 -0.72 -10.39
N LEU A 189 -6.44 -0.27 -11.40
CA LEU A 189 -6.96 0.00 -12.73
C LEU A 189 -7.07 -1.31 -13.50
N TYR A 190 -8.28 -1.61 -13.97
CA TYR A 190 -8.60 -2.84 -14.70
C TYR A 190 -8.18 -4.14 -13.98
N ASN A 191 -8.05 -4.11 -12.65
CA ASN A 191 -7.56 -5.22 -11.82
C ASN A 191 -6.13 -5.70 -12.13
N VAL A 192 -5.34 -4.93 -12.90
CA VAL A 192 -3.97 -5.28 -13.28
C VAL A 192 -2.93 -4.53 -12.46
N LEU A 193 -3.06 -3.21 -12.35
CA LEU A 193 -2.05 -2.35 -11.72
C LEU A 193 -2.65 -1.36 -10.72
N PRO A 194 -1.99 -1.09 -9.58
CA PRO A 194 -2.43 -0.08 -8.64
C PRO A 194 -2.51 1.30 -9.30
N ARG A 195 -3.58 2.05 -9.03
CA ARG A 195 -3.84 3.35 -9.67
C ARG A 195 -2.74 4.35 -9.41
N SER A 196 -2.12 4.33 -8.23
CA SER A 196 -1.01 5.24 -7.91
C SER A 196 0.21 5.08 -8.81
N ILE A 197 0.45 3.90 -9.38
CA ILE A 197 1.63 3.62 -10.24
C ILE A 197 1.42 4.14 -11.66
N ALA A 198 0.18 4.35 -12.09
CA ALA A 198 -0.14 4.70 -13.48
C ALA A 198 0.59 5.95 -13.99
N GLY A 199 0.65 7.01 -13.18
CA GLY A 199 1.35 8.25 -13.53
C GLY A 199 2.85 8.03 -13.73
N THR A 200 3.47 7.30 -12.79
CA THR A 200 4.90 6.96 -12.86
C THR A 200 5.20 6.08 -14.07
N ALA A 201 4.35 5.10 -14.37
CA ALA A 201 4.52 4.24 -15.54
C ALA A 201 4.44 5.03 -16.86
N ILE A 202 3.44 5.91 -17.00
CA ILE A 202 3.29 6.78 -18.18
C ILE A 202 4.54 7.65 -18.35
N TYR A 203 5.03 8.24 -17.26
CA TYR A 203 6.24 9.06 -17.28
C TYR A 203 7.46 8.28 -17.75
N ILE A 204 7.73 7.09 -17.17
CA ILE A 204 8.86 6.24 -17.54
C ILE A 204 8.79 5.85 -19.03
N VAL A 205 7.60 5.47 -19.53
CA VAL A 205 7.40 5.14 -20.94
C VAL A 205 7.70 6.35 -21.83
N GLY A 206 7.24 7.55 -21.45
CA GLY A 206 7.53 8.77 -22.18
C GLY A 206 9.03 9.06 -22.27
N VAL A 207 9.75 8.98 -21.15
CA VAL A 207 11.20 9.15 -21.10
C VAL A 207 11.92 8.10 -21.97
N ALA A 208 11.49 6.85 -21.93
CA ALA A 208 12.07 5.77 -22.72
C ALA A 208 11.91 6.01 -24.24
N ILE A 209 10.73 6.45 -24.69
CA ILE A 209 10.48 6.78 -26.10
C ILE A 209 11.41 7.90 -26.57
N VAL A 210 11.49 9.00 -25.81
CA VAL A 210 12.35 10.13 -26.15
C VAL A 210 13.82 9.70 -26.20
N GLY A 211 14.28 8.93 -25.21
CA GLY A 211 15.64 8.39 -25.17
C GLY A 211 15.95 7.50 -26.38
N PHE A 212 15.01 6.65 -26.78
CA PHE A 212 15.16 5.78 -27.96
C PHE A 212 15.29 6.59 -29.26
N LEU A 213 14.44 7.61 -29.45
CA LEU A 213 14.51 8.48 -30.63
C LEU A 213 15.84 9.24 -30.70
N LEU A 214 16.29 9.82 -29.58
CA LEU A 214 17.57 10.52 -29.51
C LEU A 214 18.76 9.59 -29.77
N ALA A 215 18.76 8.38 -29.21
CA ALA A 215 19.79 7.40 -29.45
C ALA A 215 19.86 7.01 -30.94
N GLY A 216 18.70 6.84 -31.60
CA GLY A 216 18.62 6.59 -33.04
C GLY A 216 19.19 7.73 -33.87
N MET A 217 18.85 8.98 -33.54
CA MET A 217 19.39 10.16 -34.22
C MET A 217 20.91 10.27 -34.08
N ILE A 218 21.44 10.07 -32.88
CA ILE A 218 22.89 10.12 -32.63
C ILE A 218 23.60 8.99 -33.37
N ALA A 219 23.07 7.76 -33.31
CA ALA A 219 23.64 6.62 -34.03
C ALA A 219 23.69 6.86 -35.55
N SER A 220 22.63 7.43 -36.12
CA SER A 220 22.59 7.75 -37.56
C SER A 220 23.61 8.85 -37.93
N SER A 221 23.80 9.85 -37.06
CA SER A 221 24.78 10.92 -37.27
C SER A 221 26.21 10.41 -37.18
N LEU A 222 26.51 9.53 -36.22
CA LEU A 222 27.82 8.86 -36.09
C LEU A 222 28.11 7.98 -37.31
N GLN A 223 27.12 7.22 -37.81
CA GLN A 223 27.28 6.43 -39.03
C GLN A 223 27.54 7.31 -40.25
N GLY A 224 26.87 8.47 -40.35
CA GLY A 224 27.13 9.46 -41.40
C GLY A 224 28.56 10.02 -41.37
N LEU A 225 29.09 10.31 -40.17
CA LEU A 225 30.47 10.78 -39.98
C LEU A 225 31.51 9.69 -40.32
N VAL A 226 31.25 8.44 -39.94
CA VAL A 226 32.14 7.31 -40.27
C VAL A 226 32.13 7.02 -41.77
N ALA A 227 30.96 7.05 -42.41
CA ALA A 227 30.82 6.80 -43.86
C ALA A 227 31.41 7.92 -44.74
N SER A 228 31.51 9.14 -44.22
CA SER A 228 32.12 10.29 -44.91
C SER A 228 33.63 10.40 -44.71
N SER A 229 34.25 9.51 -43.92
CA SER A 229 35.70 9.45 -43.79
C SER A 229 36.31 8.83 -45.06
N PRO A 230 37.13 9.58 -45.83
CA PRO A 230 37.63 9.10 -47.12
C PRO A 230 38.54 7.89 -46.92
N ARG A 231 38.22 6.81 -47.63
CA ARG A 231 39.08 5.65 -47.84
C ARG A 231 40.41 6.18 -48.38
N GLN A 232 41.49 5.99 -47.64
CA GLN A 232 42.84 6.39 -48.03
C GLN A 232 43.15 5.80 -49.42
N GLU A 233 43.06 6.63 -50.47
CA GLU A 233 43.37 6.25 -51.84
C GLU A 233 44.89 6.06 -51.98
N SER A 234 45.26 4.82 -52.33
CA SER A 234 46.45 4.38 -53.05
C SER A 234 47.58 5.39 -53.25
N VAL A 235 48.69 5.20 -52.53
CA VAL A 235 50.00 5.68 -52.98
C VAL A 235 50.43 4.80 -54.16
N LYS A 236 50.11 5.26 -55.37
CA LYS A 236 50.62 4.75 -56.64
C LYS A 236 52.12 5.12 -56.73
N LYS A 237 53.02 4.21 -56.33
CA LYS A 237 54.45 4.35 -56.67
C LYS A 237 54.63 4.07 -58.16
N ARG A 238 54.95 5.13 -58.90
CA ARG A 238 55.52 5.11 -60.25
C ARG A 238 57.05 5.09 -60.11
N GLN A 239 57.67 4.38 -61.05
CA GLN A 239 59.11 4.22 -61.33
C GLN A 239 59.83 3.14 -60.54
#